data_AF-A0A1G9JQ98-F1
#
_entry.id   AF-A0A1G9JQ98-F1
#
_cell.length_a   1.000
_cell.length_b   1.000
_cell.length_c   1.000
_cell.angle_alpha   90.00
_cell.angle_beta   90.00
_cell.angle_gamma   90.00
#
_symmetry.space_group_name_H-M   'P 1'
#
loop_
_entity.id
_entity.type
_entity.pdbx_description
1 polymer ?
#
loop_
_entity_poly.entity_id
_entity_poly.type
_entity_poly.pdbx_seq_one_letter_code
_entity_poly.pdbx_strand_id
1 'polypeptide(L)' 'MRKLRALLVSAALATGVLLPMTAAPAQADSIRYAYFLQADCYNGGNLGIQWGWWTSFRCSYENAGGSQWFWFLYA' A
#
# COMPACT_ATOMS: atom_id res chain seq x y z
N MET A 1 -54.12 -26.02 -18.29
CA MET A 1 -52.99 -26.22 -17.37
C MET A 1 -51.75 -25.53 -17.91
N ARG A 2 -51.05 -24.75 -17.05
CA ARG A 2 -49.65 -24.22 -17.11
C ARG A 2 -49.05 -24.00 -18.52
N LYS A 3 -48.59 -22.79 -18.85
CA LYS A 3 -47.23 -22.33 -18.50
C LYS A 3 -47.14 -20.82 -18.76
N LEU A 4 -47.19 -20.03 -17.69
CA LEU A 4 -47.05 -18.56 -17.76
C LEU A 4 -46.32 -18.09 -16.49
N ARG A 5 -45.16 -18.69 -16.21
CA ARG A 5 -44.29 -18.35 -15.06
C ARG A 5 -42.84 -18.73 -15.35
N ALA A 6 -42.16 -17.99 -16.21
CA ALA A 6 -40.71 -18.17 -16.39
C ALA A 6 -39.99 -16.92 -16.93
N LEU A 7 -40.46 -15.72 -16.59
CA LEU A 7 -39.88 -14.47 -17.09
C LEU A 7 -39.77 -13.41 -15.98
N LEU A 8 -39.25 -13.77 -14.81
CA LEU A 8 -39.01 -12.82 -13.71
C LEU A 8 -37.78 -13.23 -12.86
N VAL A 9 -36.65 -13.61 -13.47
CA VAL A 9 -35.42 -13.93 -12.70
C VAL A 9 -34.22 -13.05 -13.11
N SER A 10 -34.31 -12.27 -14.19
CA SER A 10 -33.12 -11.61 -14.76
C SER A 10 -32.84 -10.18 -14.28
N ALA A 11 -33.62 -9.63 -13.35
CA ALA A 11 -33.51 -8.20 -12.99
C ALA A 11 -32.65 -7.90 -11.75
N ALA A 12 -32.18 -8.91 -11.01
CA ALA A 12 -31.54 -8.70 -9.70
C ALA A 12 -30.01 -8.57 -9.70
N LEU A 13 -29.33 -8.68 -10.85
CA LEU A 13 -27.85 -8.66 -10.92
C LEU A 13 -27.26 -7.32 -11.38
N ALA A 14 -28.08 -6.30 -11.60
CA ALA A 14 -27.61 -4.99 -12.08
C ALA A 14 -27.14 -4.04 -10.96
N THR A 15 -27.34 -4.39 -9.69
CA THR A 15 -26.80 -3.66 -8.54
C THR A 15 -25.58 -4.38 -7.98
N GLY A 16 -24.62 -4.66 -8.86
CA GLY A 16 -23.25 -4.94 -8.45
C GLY A 16 -22.74 -3.70 -7.72
N VAL A 17 -22.66 -3.81 -6.40
CA VAL A 17 -22.13 -2.81 -5.49
C VAL A 17 -20.81 -2.30 -6.06
N LEU A 18 -20.82 -1.06 -6.58
CA LEU A 18 -19.60 -0.31 -6.81
C LEU A 18 -19.05 0.03 -5.42
N LEU A 19 -18.40 -0.95 -4.79
CA LEU A 19 -17.49 -0.69 -3.70
C LEU A 19 -16.45 0.25 -4.30
N PRO A 20 -16.29 1.50 -3.81
CA PRO A 20 -15.08 2.22 -4.11
C PRO A 20 -13.96 1.40 -3.45
N MET A 21 -13.37 0.51 -4.24
CA MET A 21 -12.08 -0.10 -3.96
C MET A 21 -11.01 0.99 -4.13
N THR A 22 -11.15 2.08 -3.39
CA THR A 22 -10.04 2.94 -3.01
C THR A 22 -9.56 2.50 -1.64
N ALA A 23 -9.51 1.18 -1.40
CA ALA A 23 -8.51 0.65 -0.50
C ALA A 23 -7.18 0.90 -1.22
N ALA A 24 -6.63 2.10 -1.04
CA ALA A 24 -5.22 2.31 -1.29
C ALA A 24 -4.50 1.12 -0.65
N PRO A 25 -3.58 0.44 -1.36
CA PRO A 25 -2.90 -0.70 -0.78
C PRO A 25 -2.40 -0.24 0.57
N ALA A 26 -2.80 -0.94 1.64
CA ALA A 26 -2.17 -0.80 2.93
C ALA A 26 -0.73 -1.21 2.67
N GLN A 27 0.12 -0.24 2.30
CA GLN A 27 1.50 -0.49 1.93
C GLN A 27 2.13 -0.96 3.23
N ALA A 28 2.27 -2.27 3.35
CA ALA A 28 2.98 -2.87 4.45
C ALA A 28 4.37 -2.27 4.40
N ASP A 29 4.65 -1.42 5.38
CA ASP A 29 5.82 -0.55 5.46
C ASP A 29 7.08 -1.42 5.26
N SER A 30 7.67 -1.34 4.08
CA SER A 30 8.69 -2.28 3.63
C SER A 30 10.06 -1.60 3.64
N ILE A 31 11.10 -2.32 4.06
CA ILE A 31 12.46 -1.77 4.02
C ILE A 31 12.84 -1.52 2.56
N ARG A 32 13.15 -0.26 2.24
CA ARG A 32 13.66 0.14 0.92
C ARG A 32 15.17 0.26 0.92
N TYR A 33 15.73 0.91 1.94
CA TYR A 33 17.15 1.25 2.03
C TYR A 33 17.63 1.30 3.49
N ALA A 34 18.95 1.20 3.67
CA ALA A 34 19.62 1.37 4.95
C ALA A 34 20.75 2.39 4.80
N TYR A 35 20.84 3.33 5.74
CA TYR A 35 21.78 4.44 5.73
C TYR A 35 22.58 4.50 7.02
N PHE A 36 23.81 5.01 6.95
CA PHE A 36 24.61 5.28 8.14
C PHE A 36 24.16 6.55 8.87
N LEU A 37 23.79 7.58 8.11
CA LEU A 37 23.38 8.87 8.65
C LEU A 37 21.87 9.05 8.56
N GLN A 38 21.29 9.67 9.58
CA GLN A 38 19.88 10.02 9.62
C GLN A 38 19.49 10.93 8.45
N ALA A 39 20.36 11.91 8.14
CA ALA A 39 20.14 12.87 7.06
C ALA A 39 19.97 12.20 5.70
N ASP A 40 20.77 11.16 5.40
CA ASP A 40 20.68 10.44 4.13
C ASP A 40 19.37 9.67 4.01
N CYS A 41 18.88 9.09 5.12
CA CYS A 41 17.58 8.44 5.15
C CYS A 41 16.43 9.40 4.84
N TYR A 42 16.40 10.58 5.47
CA TYR A 42 15.38 11.58 5.17
C TYR A 42 15.50 12.15 3.76
N ASN A 43 16.73 12.32 3.25
CA ASN A 43 16.95 12.78 1.87
C ASN A 43 16.41 11.77 0.86
N GLY A 44 16.81 10.50 0.97
CA GLY A 44 16.30 9.41 0.13
C GLY A 44 14.78 9.27 0.21
N GLY A 45 14.22 9.38 1.43
CA GLY A 45 12.77 9.36 1.67
C GLY A 45 12.03 10.46 0.93
N ASN A 46 12.51 11.70 1.04
CA ASN A 46 11.92 12.85 0.35
C ASN A 46 12.05 12.75 -1.17
N LEU A 47 13.18 12.25 -1.68
CA LEU A 47 13.38 12.03 -3.12
C LEU A 47 12.39 10.99 -3.66
N GLY A 48 12.15 9.89 -2.95
CA GLY A 48 11.18 8.90 -3.38
C GLY A 48 9.73 9.42 -3.37
N ILE A 49 9.37 10.34 -2.46
CA ILE A 49 8.09 11.07 -2.53
C ILE A 49 8.04 11.93 -3.81
N GLN A 50 9.09 12.72 -4.07
CA GLN A 50 9.15 13.60 -5.24
C GLN A 50 9.07 12.83 -6.56
N TRP A 51 9.64 11.62 -6.60
CA TRP A 51 9.65 10.76 -7.78
C TRP A 51 8.45 9.80 -7.85
N GLY A 52 7.54 9.85 -6.87
CA GLY A 52 6.33 9.04 -6.85
C GLY A 52 6.57 7.54 -6.60
N TRP A 53 7.70 7.18 -5.99
CA TRP A 53 8.03 5.79 -5.64
C TRP A 53 7.23 5.29 -4.43
N TRP A 54 6.92 6.18 -3.51
CA TRP A 54 6.08 5.93 -2.34
C TRP A 54 5.29 7.19 -1.96
N THR A 55 4.29 7.03 -1.10
CA THR A 55 3.41 8.13 -0.65
C THR A 55 3.75 8.63 0.75
N SER A 56 4.43 7.81 1.55
CA SER A 56 4.95 8.13 2.87
C SER A 56 6.25 7.36 3.07
N PHE A 57 7.08 7.82 3.99
CA PHE A 57 8.25 7.07 4.44
C PHE A 57 8.47 7.30 5.93
N ARG A 58 9.20 6.40 6.58
CA ARG A 58 9.77 6.62 7.91
C ARG A 58 11.23 6.17 7.96
N CYS A 59 12.00 6.86 8.80
CA CYS A 59 13.37 6.50 9.12
C CYS A 59 13.41 5.95 10.54
N SER A 60 13.95 4.75 10.69
CA SER A 60 14.05 4.05 11.99
C SER A 60 15.48 3.66 12.25
N TYR A 61 15.99 3.94 13.45
CA TYR A 61 17.33 3.54 13.85
C TYR A 61 17.29 2.15 14.46
N GLU A 62 17.68 1.14 13.68
CA GLU A 62 17.55 -0.26 14.06
C GLU A 62 18.86 -1.01 13.87
N ASN A 63 18.95 -2.15 14.52
CA ASN A 63 20.09 -3.04 14.43
C ASN A 63 19.88 -4.06 13.31
N ALA A 64 20.85 -4.22 12.41
CA ALA A 64 20.75 -5.11 11.25
C ALA A 64 21.02 -6.60 11.57
N GLY A 65 20.65 -7.08 12.77
CA GLY A 65 20.90 -8.46 13.20
C GLY A 65 22.37 -8.74 13.57
N GLY A 66 23.09 -7.73 14.07
CA GLY A 66 24.51 -7.82 14.42
C GLY A 66 24.96 -6.71 15.37
N SER A 67 26.21 -6.25 15.28
CA SER A 67 26.71 -5.15 16.13
C SER A 67 26.51 -3.75 15.53
N GLN A 68 25.92 -3.68 14.33
CA GLN A 68 25.85 -2.45 13.54
C GLN A 68 24.43 -1.90 13.52
N TRP A 69 24.34 -0.58 13.71
CA TRP A 69 23.10 0.17 13.73
C TRP A 69 23.01 1.06 12.50
N PHE A 70 21.85 1.07 11.88
CA PHE A 70 21.58 1.81 10.65
C PHE A 70 20.25 2.54 10.75
N TRP A 71 20.12 3.60 9.95
CA TRP A 71 18.86 4.25 9.66
C TRP A 71 18.18 3.54 8.50
N PHE A 72 17.19 2.71 8.82
CA PHE A 72 16.37 2.02 7.84
C PHE A 72 15.24 2.92 7.35
N LEU A 73 15.11 3.01 6.03
CA LEU A 73 14.02 3.68 5.34
C LEU A 73 12.93 2.66 5.04
N TYR A 74 11.75 2.89 5.62
CA TYR A 74 10.54 2.14 5.32
C TYR A 74 9.59 3.00 4.47
N ALA A 75 9.03 2.41 3.43
CA ALA A 75 8.03 3.01 2.54
C ALA A 75 7.29 1.95 1.72
#